data_AF-A0A0U1BJZ0-F1
#
_entry.id   AF-A0A0U1BJZ0-F1
#
_cell.length_a   1.000
_cell.length_b   1.000
_cell.length_c   1.000
_cell.angle_alpha   90.00
_cell.angle_beta   90.00
_cell.angle_gamma   90.00
#
_symmetry.space_group_name_H-M   'P 1'
#
loop_
_entity.id
_entity.type
_entity.pdbx_description
1 polymer ?
#
loop_
_entity_poly.entity_id
_entity_poly.type
_entity_poly.pdbx_seq_one_letter_code
_entity_poly.pdbx_strand_id
1 'polypeptide(L)'
;MTVKWLDKPEDHDYQAATDYLTLVGEADLVKRTVKALRNATLEYRKAKDILRAARLEMLPKTNAHVARDLAKIAKDKALSPILLVRGDARSGARLEIADGYHRVCASYISDENTDIPCHLVSWQ
;
A
#
# COMPACT_ATOMS: atom_id res chain seq x y z
N MET A 1 -5.32 -3.69 -18.19
CA MET A 1 -3.86 -3.69 -18.49
C MET A 1 -3.18 -4.41 -17.34
N THR A 2 -2.19 -5.25 -17.61
CA THR A 2 -1.50 -5.99 -16.53
C THR A 2 -0.51 -5.07 -15.84
N VAL A 3 -0.66 -4.85 -14.53
CA VAL A 3 0.28 -4.05 -13.75
C VAL A 3 1.56 -4.86 -13.52
N LYS A 4 2.72 -4.27 -13.82
CA LYS A 4 4.03 -4.85 -13.48
C LYS A 4 4.46 -4.35 -12.12
N TRP A 5 5.08 -5.22 -11.34
CA TRP A 5 5.54 -4.92 -9.99
C TRP A 5 7.02 -5.25 -9.82
N LEU A 6 7.71 -4.52 -8.96
CA LEU A 6 9.02 -4.91 -8.46
C LEU A 6 8.88 -6.09 -7.49
N ASP A 7 9.95 -6.85 -7.31
CA ASP A 7 9.97 -8.01 -6.40
C ASP A 7 9.97 -7.62 -4.91
N LYS A 8 10.31 -6.36 -4.60
CA LYS A 8 10.35 -5.82 -3.24
C LYS A 8 10.07 -4.31 -3.22
N PRO A 9 9.56 -3.78 -2.09
CA PRO A 9 9.50 -2.34 -1.87
C PRO A 9 10.88 -1.69 -1.93
N GLU A 10 10.92 -0.41 -2.29
CA GLU A 10 12.11 0.42 -2.31
C GLU A 10 12.34 1.06 -0.94
N ASP A 11 13.58 1.49 -0.64
CA ASP A 11 13.90 2.03 0.68
C ASP A 11 13.10 3.30 1.03
N HIS A 12 12.76 4.10 0.03
CA HIS A 12 11.97 5.31 0.23
C HIS A 12 10.50 5.00 0.57
N ASP A 13 9.96 3.85 0.17
CA ASP A 13 8.60 3.42 0.54
C ASP A 13 8.49 3.20 2.05
N TYR A 14 9.53 2.62 2.67
CA TYR A 14 9.59 2.43 4.12
C TYR A 14 9.78 3.75 4.88
N GLN A 15 10.46 4.73 4.28
CA GLN A 15 10.55 6.07 4.86
C GLN A 15 9.17 6.74 4.85
N ALA A 16 8.46 6.73 3.71
CA ALA A 16 7.11 7.25 3.60
C ALA A 16 6.14 6.56 4.58
N ALA A 17 6.25 5.23 4.74
CA ALA A 17 5.50 4.47 5.73
C ALA A 17 5.83 4.89 7.16
N THR A 18 7.10 5.15 7.48
CA THR A 18 7.48 5.65 8.82
C THR A 18 6.82 7.00 9.08
N ASP A 19 6.96 7.94 8.15
CA ASP A 19 6.43 9.30 8.29
C ASP A 19 4.90 9.26 8.51
N TYR A 20 4.18 8.49 7.71
CA TYR A 20 2.73 8.33 7.87
C TYR A 20 2.35 7.63 9.19
N LEU A 21 2.98 6.50 9.53
CA LEU A 21 2.59 5.71 10.69
C LEU A 21 2.84 6.46 12.01
N THR A 22 3.82 7.38 12.06
CA THR A 22 4.00 8.27 13.23
C THR A 22 2.86 9.25 13.47
N LEU A 23 1.96 9.45 12.50
CA LEU A 23 0.74 10.24 12.70
C LEU A 23 -0.33 9.48 13.50
N VAL A 24 -0.26 8.14 13.52
CA VAL A 24 -1.29 7.25 14.09
C VAL A 24 -0.75 6.28 15.13
N GLY A 25 0.53 6.36 15.47
CA GLY A 25 1.18 5.51 16.45
C GLY A 25 2.47 6.14 17.00
N GLU A 26 2.81 5.75 18.23
CA GLU A 26 4.00 6.22 18.91
C GLU A 26 5.30 5.74 18.23
N ALA A 27 6.35 6.56 18.31
CA ALA A 27 7.60 6.34 17.57
C ALA A 27 8.21 4.94 17.76
N ASP A 28 8.20 4.40 18.99
CA ASP A 28 8.75 3.06 19.28
C ASP A 28 7.92 1.94 18.65
N LEU A 29 6.59 2.06 18.68
CA LEU A 29 5.66 1.14 18.01
C LEU A 29 5.88 1.18 16.50
N VAL A 30 5.99 2.37 15.91
CA VAL A 30 6.22 2.55 14.47
C VAL A 30 7.56 1.96 14.06
N LYS A 31 8.63 2.22 14.83
CA LYS A 31 9.97 1.66 14.55
C LYS A 31 9.96 0.14 14.50
N ARG A 32 9.30 -0.53 15.46
CA ARG A 32 9.17 -1.99 15.44
C ARG A 32 8.32 -2.47 14.26
N THR A 33 7.21 -1.78 13.98
CA THR A 33 6.30 -2.12 12.89
C THR A 33 6.95 -1.98 11.51
N VAL A 34 7.70 -0.91 11.25
CA VAL A 34 8.45 -0.71 10.01
C VAL A 34 9.59 -1.74 9.87
N LYS A 35 10.25 -2.10 10.98
CA LYS A 35 11.22 -3.20 10.97
C LYS A 35 10.55 -4.53 10.59
N ALA A 36 9.35 -4.81 11.09
CA ALA A 36 8.59 -5.99 10.69
C ALA A 36 8.19 -5.91 9.21
N LEU A 37 7.73 -4.75 8.71
CA LEU A 37 7.45 -4.54 7.29
C LEU A 37 8.66 -4.85 6.43
N ARG A 38 9.87 -4.42 6.80
CA ARG A 38 11.09 -4.71 6.02
C ARG A 38 11.44 -6.20 5.93
N ASN A 39 11.04 -6.99 6.92
CA ASN A 39 11.33 -8.43 6.99
C ASN A 39 10.14 -9.31 6.56
N ALA A 40 8.99 -8.70 6.24
CA ALA A 40 7.80 -9.44 5.83
C ALA A 40 8.00 -10.10 4.48
N THR A 41 7.35 -11.25 4.29
CA THR A 41 7.25 -11.91 2.99
C THR A 41 6.26 -11.17 2.11
N LEU A 42 6.50 -11.17 0.81
CA LEU A 42 5.57 -10.62 -0.17
C LEU A 42 4.28 -11.46 -0.19
N GLU A 43 3.14 -10.80 -0.02
CA GLU A 43 1.80 -11.37 -0.18
C GLU A 43 1.02 -10.61 -1.26
N TYR A 44 -0.05 -11.20 -1.78
CA TYR A 44 -0.88 -10.58 -2.80
C TYR A 44 -2.29 -10.35 -2.29
N ARG A 45 -2.80 -9.13 -2.47
CA ARG A 45 -4.15 -8.73 -2.07
C ARG A 45 -4.83 -7.95 -3.19
N LYS A 46 -6.16 -8.10 -3.32
CA LYS A 46 -6.94 -7.41 -4.35
C LYS A 46 -7.07 -5.92 -4.05
N ALA A 47 -6.98 -5.08 -5.08
CA ALA A 47 -7.10 -3.62 -4.95
C ALA A 47 -8.41 -3.21 -4.23
N LYS A 48 -9.54 -3.81 -4.63
CA LYS A 48 -10.87 -3.54 -4.02
C LYS A 48 -10.93 -3.89 -2.53
N ASP A 49 -10.25 -4.97 -2.13
CA ASP A 49 -10.27 -5.45 -0.75
C ASP A 49 -9.35 -4.62 0.15
N ILE A 50 -8.22 -4.15 -0.38
CA ILE A 50 -7.34 -3.21 0.32
C ILE A 50 -8.10 -1.91 0.63
N LEU A 51 -8.75 -1.28 -0.37
CA LEU A 51 -9.52 -0.04 -0.16
C LEU A 51 -10.68 -0.24 0.83
N ARG A 52 -11.43 -1.35 0.68
CA ARG A 52 -12.52 -1.71 1.58
C ARG A 52 -12.05 -1.90 3.03
N ALA A 53 -10.92 -2.58 3.24
CA ALA A 53 -10.35 -2.79 4.57
C ALA A 53 -9.77 -1.49 5.16
N ALA A 54 -9.18 -0.62 4.33
CA ALA A 54 -8.64 0.67 4.73
C ALA A 54 -9.72 1.74 4.96
N ARG A 55 -10.95 1.50 4.49
CA ARG A 55 -12.05 2.46 4.52
C ARG A 55 -11.67 3.80 3.88
N LEU A 56 -10.93 3.73 2.78
CA LEU A 56 -10.53 4.90 1.99
C LEU A 56 -11.31 4.90 0.68
N GLU A 57 -11.69 6.10 0.24
CA GLU A 57 -12.24 6.30 -1.09
C GLU A 57 -11.17 6.07 -2.16
N MET A 58 -11.56 5.72 -3.37
CA MET A 58 -10.62 5.60 -4.47
C MET A 58 -10.35 7.00 -5.06
N LEU A 59 -9.07 7.38 -5.17
CA LEU A 59 -8.69 8.65 -5.78
C LEU A 59 -8.91 8.61 -7.30
N PRO A 60 -9.47 9.67 -7.90
CA PRO A 60 -9.79 9.68 -9.32
C PRO A 60 -8.53 9.69 -10.20
N LYS A 61 -8.68 9.26 -11.46
CA LYS A 61 -7.63 9.30 -12.49
C LYS A 61 -7.02 10.69 -12.74
N THR A 62 -7.71 11.76 -12.35
CA THR A 62 -7.25 13.15 -12.48
C THR A 62 -6.29 13.58 -11.36
N ASN A 63 -6.20 12.81 -10.26
CA ASN A 63 -5.17 13.04 -9.25
C ASN A 63 -3.78 12.84 -9.87
N ALA A 64 -2.87 13.81 -9.70
CA ALA A 64 -1.58 13.83 -10.37
C ALA A 64 -0.70 12.60 -10.08
N HIS A 65 -0.77 12.04 -8.86
CA HIS A 65 0.00 10.86 -8.48
C HIS A 65 -0.62 9.58 -9.05
N VAL A 66 -1.94 9.47 -9.02
CA VAL A 66 -2.66 8.36 -9.67
C VAL A 66 -2.40 8.37 -11.18
N ALA A 67 -2.51 9.54 -11.83
CA ALA A 67 -2.22 9.71 -13.25
C ALA A 67 -0.78 9.30 -13.60
N ARG A 68 0.18 9.61 -12.72
CA ARG A 68 1.59 9.22 -12.89
C ARG A 68 1.76 7.70 -12.84
N ASP A 69 1.12 7.02 -11.90
CA ASP A 69 1.22 5.56 -11.78
C ASP A 69 0.46 4.85 -12.91
N LEU A 70 -0.69 5.37 -13.33
CA LEU A 70 -1.38 4.91 -14.56
C LEU A 70 -0.49 5.06 -15.80
N ALA A 71 0.25 6.17 -15.92
CA ALA A 71 1.18 6.39 -17.03
C ALA A 71 2.39 5.44 -16.98
N LYS A 72 2.83 4.98 -15.79
CA LYS A 72 3.84 3.93 -15.66
C LYS A 72 3.28 2.58 -16.12
N ILE A 73 2.07 2.22 -15.68
CA ILE A 73 1.37 0.99 -16.09
C ILE A 73 1.23 0.92 -17.61
N ALA A 74 0.76 2.01 -18.24
CA ALA A 74 0.62 2.10 -19.69
C ALA A 74 1.94 1.99 -20.47
N LYS A 75 3.08 2.25 -19.81
CA LYS A 75 4.44 2.15 -20.36
C LYS A 75 5.16 0.88 -19.93
N ASP A 76 4.45 -0.11 -19.38
CA ASP A 76 5.04 -1.36 -18.89
C ASP A 76 6.14 -1.15 -17.83
N LYS A 77 6.10 -0.03 -17.11
CA LYS A 77 7.05 0.27 -16.04
C LYS A 77 6.54 -0.33 -14.73
N ALA A 78 7.41 -1.06 -14.05
CA ALA A 78 7.08 -1.66 -12.76
C ALA A 78 6.78 -0.60 -11.70
N LEU A 79 5.77 -0.87 -10.88
CA LEU A 79 5.48 -0.15 -9.65
C LEU A 79 6.12 -0.89 -8.47
N SER A 80 6.50 -0.15 -7.43
CA SER A 80 6.95 -0.77 -6.20
C SER A 80 5.76 -1.36 -5.39
N PRO A 81 5.90 -2.55 -4.78
CA PRO A 81 4.91 -3.13 -3.86
C PRO A 81 4.50 -2.18 -2.73
N ILE A 82 3.31 -2.42 -2.16
CA ILE A 82 2.73 -1.54 -1.13
C ILE A 82 3.03 -2.04 0.29
N LEU A 83 2.88 -1.14 1.27
CA LEU A 83 3.11 -1.46 2.69
C LEU A 83 1.81 -1.33 3.46
N LEU A 84 1.41 -2.40 4.16
CA LEU A 84 0.14 -2.48 4.87
C LEU A 84 0.34 -2.84 6.34
N VAL A 85 -0.38 -2.16 7.22
CA VAL A 85 -0.46 -2.51 8.65
C VAL A 85 -1.90 -2.91 8.98
N ARG A 86 -2.05 -4.12 9.50
CA ARG A 86 -3.34 -4.76 9.78
C ARG A 86 -4.13 -3.97 10.82
N GLY A 87 -5.40 -3.71 10.51
CA GLY A 87 -6.39 -3.25 11.50
C GLY A 87 -6.83 -4.35 12.45
N ASP A 88 -7.86 -4.07 13.25
CA ASP A 88 -8.49 -5.05 14.14
C ASP A 88 -10.01 -4.93 14.03
N ALA A 89 -10.65 -5.97 13.48
CA ALA A 89 -12.09 -6.01 13.29
C ALA A 89 -12.87 -6.02 14.62
N ARG A 90 -12.26 -6.44 15.73
CA ARG A 90 -12.90 -6.49 17.06
C ARG A 90 -12.96 -5.11 17.70
N SER A 91 -11.95 -4.28 17.50
CA SER A 91 -11.92 -2.89 17.99
C SER A 91 -12.46 -1.89 16.98
N GLY A 92 -12.67 -2.31 15.73
CA GLY A 92 -13.08 -1.44 14.63
C GLY A 92 -11.93 -0.67 13.98
N ALA A 93 -10.68 -0.92 14.37
CA ALA A 93 -9.49 -0.35 13.74
C ALA A 93 -9.39 -0.80 12.28
N ARG A 94 -9.21 0.15 11.37
CA ARG A 94 -9.08 -0.09 9.93
C ARG A 94 -7.67 -0.55 9.57
N LEU A 95 -7.52 -1.13 8.37
CA LEU A 95 -6.21 -1.36 7.77
C LEU A 95 -5.55 0.00 7.48
N GLU A 96 -4.27 0.14 7.79
CA GLU A 96 -3.50 1.31 7.36
C GLU A 96 -2.70 0.96 6.11
N ILE A 97 -2.88 1.76 5.04
CA ILE A 97 -2.00 1.73 3.87
C ILE A 97 -0.82 2.64 4.21
N ALA A 98 0.23 2.05 4.80
CA ALA A 98 1.38 2.79 5.28
C ALA A 98 2.13 3.48 4.12
N ASP A 99 2.21 2.82 2.99
CA ASP A 99 2.66 3.43 1.73
C ASP A 99 1.96 2.75 0.54
N GLY A 100 1.78 3.52 -0.54
CA GLY A 100 1.25 2.99 -1.80
C GLY A 100 -0.23 3.25 -2.08
N TYR A 101 -0.90 4.16 -1.36
CA TYR A 101 -2.33 4.48 -1.59
C TYR A 101 -2.64 4.89 -3.04
N HIS A 102 -1.81 5.73 -3.66
CA HIS A 102 -1.97 6.11 -5.07
C HIS A 102 -1.80 4.91 -6.02
N ARG A 103 -0.87 3.99 -5.71
CA ARG A 103 -0.66 2.74 -6.47
C ARG A 103 -1.85 1.81 -6.35
N VAL A 104 -2.48 1.73 -5.18
CA VAL A 104 -3.75 1.00 -4.98
C VAL A 104 -4.85 1.60 -5.83
N CYS A 105 -5.01 2.92 -5.85
CA CYS A 105 -6.02 3.60 -6.68
C CYS A 105 -5.77 3.39 -8.18
N ALA A 106 -4.53 3.56 -8.64
CA ALA A 106 -4.14 3.33 -10.04
C ALA A 106 -4.38 1.87 -10.47
N SER A 107 -4.09 0.92 -9.58
CA SER A 107 -4.33 -0.51 -9.81
C SER A 107 -5.82 -0.82 -9.86
N TYR A 108 -6.61 -0.26 -8.94
CA TYR A 108 -8.07 -0.40 -8.94
C TYR A 108 -8.70 0.13 -10.24
N ILE A 109 -8.27 1.30 -10.71
CA ILE A 109 -8.73 1.88 -11.99
C ILE A 109 -8.34 0.99 -13.18
N SER A 110 -7.18 0.33 -13.12
CA SER A 110 -6.69 -0.53 -14.20
C SER A 110 -7.46 -1.86 -14.28
N ASP A 111 -7.71 -2.48 -13.12
CA ASP A 111 -8.57 -3.64 -12.89
C ASP A 111 -8.76 -3.79 -11.36
N GLU A 112 -9.98 -3.63 -10.86
CA GLU A 112 -10.28 -3.74 -9.43
C GLU A 112 -9.95 -5.11 -8.81
N ASN A 113 -9.88 -6.16 -9.63
CA ASN A 113 -9.54 -7.53 -9.25
C ASN A 113 -8.05 -7.85 -9.45
N THR A 114 -7.23 -6.85 -9.76
CA THR A 114 -5.78 -7.06 -9.88
C THR A 114 -5.15 -7.35 -8.51
N ASP A 115 -4.21 -8.29 -8.51
CA ASP A 115 -3.39 -8.60 -7.35
C ASP A 115 -2.30 -7.55 -7.18
N ILE A 116 -2.24 -6.96 -5.99
CA ILE A 116 -1.21 -6.01 -5.59
C ILE A 116 -0.25 -6.75 -4.63
N PRO A 117 1.05 -6.85 -4.95
CA PRO A 117 2.04 -7.34 -4.01
C PRO A 117 2.20 -6.34 -2.86
N CYS A 118 2.26 -6.87 -1.65
CA CYS A 118 2.33 -6.08 -0.43
C CYS A 118 3.15 -6.78 0.65
N HIS A 119 3.76 -5.98 1.51
CA HIS A 119 4.17 -6.45 2.84
C HIS A 119 3.04 -6.11 3.80
N LEU A 120 2.54 -7.12 4.51
CA LEU A 120 1.43 -6.99 5.45
C LEU A 120 1.85 -7.51 6.82
N VAL A 121 1.84 -6.63 7.82
CA VAL A 121 2.15 -6.99 9.21
C VAL A 121 1.06 -6.53 10.16
N SER A 122 1.03 -7.07 11.37
CA SER A 122 0.30 -6.46 12.49
C SER A 122 1.17 -5.41 13.17
N TRP A 123 0.55 -4.49 13.91
CA TRP A 123 1.24 -3.63 14.86
C TRP A 123 2.12 -4.44 15.84
N GLN A 124 3.30 -3.92 16.20
CA GLN A 124 4.37 -4.66 16.91
C GLN A 124 4.65 -4.19 18.35
#